data_AF-A0A928USU5-F1
#
_entry.id   AF-A0A928USU5-F1
#
_cell.length_a   1.000
_cell.length_b   1.000
_cell.length_c   1.000
_cell.angle_alpha   90.00
_cell.angle_beta   90.00
_cell.angle_gamma   90.00
#
_symmetry.space_group_name_H-M   'P 1'
#
loop_
_entity.id
_entity.type
_entity.pdbx_description
1 polymer ?
#
loop_
_entity_poly.entity_id
_entity_poly.type
_entity_poly.pdbx_seq_one_letter_code
_entity_poly.pdbx_strand_id
1 'polypeptide(L)'
;MCWVGSGYPDITDEVDDTGGGGSGSLGENPRVYDCVRILNGSAYIDKCGKCVGGTTGIKSCVDNFNEKIDDEELPDCMEEVLNSLRKLSGNSVADIIQKFAGEVPGYNLKFAQELKNGADGLTRVAWVNNVIKDGYVTINFNTNRDVLKNVTDMATATTILHESVHAFLYTYYKDDPKSATATYPELFKKYIFKKAGINSNTTQHN
;
A
#
# COMPACT_ATOMS: atom_id res chain seq x y z
N MET A 1 19.51 -16.05 7.04
CA MET A 1 19.81 -15.12 8.15
C MET A 1 19.61 -13.70 7.65
N CYS A 2 18.49 -13.08 8.00
CA CYS A 2 18.30 -11.63 7.90
C CYS A 2 18.79 -11.08 9.25
N TRP A 3 19.82 -10.23 9.20
CA TRP A 3 20.65 -9.90 10.36
C TRP A 3 19.97 -8.78 11.17
N VAL A 4 19.71 -9.06 12.45
CA VAL A 4 19.17 -8.09 13.43
C VAL A 4 20.25 -7.06 13.76
N GLY A 5 20.00 -5.82 13.35
CA GLY A 5 20.82 -4.66 13.66
C GLY A 5 20.01 -3.59 14.39
N SER A 6 20.05 -3.67 15.73
CA SER A 6 20.11 -2.54 16.67
C SER A 6 19.14 -1.35 16.51
N GLY A 7 18.13 -1.33 17.39
CA GLY A 7 17.74 -0.18 18.22
C GLY A 7 17.46 1.15 17.53
N TYR A 8 16.19 1.44 17.27
CA TYR A 8 15.73 2.80 17.00
C TYR A 8 15.49 3.53 18.35
N PRO A 9 16.08 4.71 18.58
CA PRO A 9 15.75 5.50 19.76
C PRO A 9 14.34 6.08 19.62
N ASP A 10 13.60 5.95 20.73
CA ASP A 10 12.31 6.56 21.00
C ASP A 10 12.41 8.10 20.86
N ILE A 11 11.63 8.69 19.95
CA ILE A 11 11.48 10.14 19.86
C ILE A 11 10.32 10.50 20.78
N THR A 12 10.67 10.91 22.00
CA THR A 12 9.76 11.67 22.86
C THR A 12 9.85 13.14 22.46
N ASP A 13 8.86 13.61 21.70
CA ASP A 13 8.62 15.05 21.54
C ASP A 13 8.02 15.59 22.85
N GLU A 14 8.87 16.11 23.74
CA GLU A 14 8.46 17.07 24.77
C GLU A 14 8.50 18.47 24.13
N VAL A 15 7.32 19.00 23.80
CA VAL A 15 7.12 20.44 23.61
C VAL A 15 6.46 20.97 24.87
N ASP A 16 7.29 21.46 25.79
CA ASP A 16 6.85 22.29 26.90
C ASP A 16 6.93 23.75 26.47
N ASP A 17 5.80 24.32 26.04
CA ASP A 17 5.66 25.75 25.80
C ASP A 17 4.62 26.30 26.78
N THR A 18 5.10 26.80 27.92
CA THR A 18 4.29 27.45 28.94
C THR A 18 4.37 28.96 28.79
N GLY A 19 3.21 29.60 28.58
CA GLY A 19 2.98 30.98 29.03
C GLY A 19 2.37 31.93 28.00
N GLY A 20 1.08 32.23 28.18
CA GLY A 20 0.44 33.39 27.54
C GLY A 20 -1.04 33.48 27.88
N GLY A 21 -1.39 34.23 28.93
CA GLY A 21 -2.75 34.40 29.43
C GLY A 21 -3.67 35.25 28.53
N GLY A 22 -4.98 35.11 28.72
CA GLY A 22 -5.94 36.13 28.26
C GLY A 22 -7.35 35.64 27.96
N SER A 23 -8.27 35.97 28.88
CA SER A 23 -9.70 36.23 28.70
C SER A 23 -10.64 35.07 28.37
N GLY A 24 -11.60 34.87 29.28
CA GLY A 24 -12.72 33.97 29.13
C GLY A 24 -13.53 34.24 27.87
N SER A 25 -13.79 33.17 27.16
CA SER A 25 -15.01 32.94 26.42
C SER A 25 -15.51 31.59 26.88
N LEU A 26 -16.78 31.49 27.28
CA LEU A 26 -17.45 30.20 27.39
C LEU A 26 -17.55 29.66 25.97
N GLY A 27 -16.45 29.09 25.49
CA GLY A 27 -16.34 28.49 24.17
C GLY A 27 -17.24 27.26 24.18
N GLU A 28 -18.44 27.40 23.62
CA GLU A 28 -19.22 26.24 23.23
C GLU A 28 -18.33 25.40 22.32
N ASN A 29 -17.81 24.28 22.82
CA ASN A 29 -17.22 23.26 21.97
C ASN A 29 -18.27 22.94 20.91
N PRO A 30 -17.99 23.17 19.60
CA PRO A 30 -18.96 22.84 18.57
C PRO A 30 -19.36 21.37 18.78
N ARG A 31 -20.66 21.09 18.81
CA ARG A 31 -21.14 19.71 18.92
C ARG A 31 -20.73 18.97 17.64
N VAL A 32 -19.56 18.34 17.67
CA VAL A 32 -19.08 17.51 16.58
C VAL A 32 -19.74 16.16 16.74
N TYR A 33 -20.59 15.84 15.77
CA TYR A 33 -21.18 14.51 15.65
C TYR A 33 -20.36 13.70 14.65
N ASP A 34 -20.13 12.45 14.99
CA ASP A 34 -19.52 11.50 14.07
C ASP A 34 -20.52 11.07 12.97
N CYS A 35 -20.09 10.24 12.01
CA CYS A 35 -20.98 9.84 10.90
C CYS A 35 -22.17 8.95 11.30
N VAL A 36 -22.23 8.46 12.56
CA VAL A 36 -23.42 7.80 13.14
C VAL A 36 -24.17 8.68 14.15
N ARG A 37 -23.92 9.99 14.11
CA ARG A 37 -24.58 11.00 14.95
C ARG A 37 -24.34 10.82 16.44
N ILE A 38 -23.19 10.29 16.83
CA ILE A 38 -22.74 10.25 18.23
C ILE A 38 -21.94 11.52 18.53
N LEU A 39 -22.35 12.22 19.60
CA LEU A 39 -21.65 13.42 20.07
C LEU A 39 -20.24 13.04 20.52
N ASN A 40 -19.23 13.68 19.93
CA ASN A 40 -17.81 13.38 20.13
C ASN A 40 -17.47 11.89 19.86
N GLY A 41 -18.21 11.24 18.96
CA GLY A 41 -17.88 9.90 18.48
C GLY A 41 -16.67 9.90 17.54
N SER A 42 -16.12 8.71 17.28
CA SER A 42 -14.93 8.53 16.44
C SER A 42 -15.19 7.87 15.08
N ALA A 43 -16.46 7.65 14.71
CA ALA A 43 -16.80 7.13 13.39
C ALA A 43 -16.57 8.19 12.29
N TYR A 44 -16.01 7.79 11.16
CA TYR A 44 -15.72 8.70 10.04
C TYR A 44 -16.14 8.09 8.70
N ILE A 45 -16.35 8.94 7.69
CA ILE A 45 -16.57 8.48 6.31
C ILE A 45 -15.23 8.09 5.71
N ASP A 46 -15.07 6.81 5.37
CA ASP A 46 -13.87 6.32 4.69
C ASP A 46 -13.82 6.72 3.22
N LYS A 47 -12.72 6.37 2.55
CA LYS A 47 -12.51 6.69 1.12
C LYS A 47 -13.42 5.91 0.18
N CYS A 48 -14.12 4.90 0.68
CA CYS A 48 -15.14 4.17 -0.04
C CYS A 48 -16.56 4.72 0.22
N GLY A 49 -16.67 5.84 0.95
CA GLY A 49 -17.93 6.53 1.22
C GLY A 49 -18.76 5.89 2.34
N LYS A 50 -18.17 4.97 3.13
CA LYS A 50 -18.88 4.28 4.22
C LYS A 50 -18.54 4.90 5.56
N CYS A 51 -19.52 4.98 6.45
CA CYS A 51 -19.27 5.31 7.85
C CYS A 51 -18.65 4.11 8.58
N VAL A 52 -17.41 4.26 9.06
CA VAL A 52 -16.58 3.20 9.66
C VAL A 52 -15.93 3.67 10.96
N GLY A 53 -15.30 2.76 11.70
CA GLY A 53 -14.65 3.08 12.97
C GLY A 53 -15.65 3.37 14.10
N GLY A 54 -15.16 3.88 15.23
CA GLY A 54 -15.99 4.16 16.40
C GLY A 54 -16.90 2.99 16.81
N THR A 55 -18.19 3.28 17.05
CA THR A 55 -19.18 2.28 17.46
C THR A 55 -19.83 1.52 16.31
N THR A 56 -19.43 1.78 15.05
CA THR A 56 -20.03 1.14 13.88
C THR A 56 -19.76 -0.36 13.81
N GLY A 57 -18.66 -0.82 14.43
CA GLY A 57 -18.14 -2.18 14.26
C GLY A 57 -17.68 -2.50 12.83
N ILE A 58 -17.60 -1.49 11.97
CA ILE A 58 -17.23 -1.63 10.56
C ILE A 58 -15.79 -1.16 10.37
N LYS A 59 -14.98 -2.00 9.72
CA LYS A 59 -13.61 -1.66 9.29
C LYS A 59 -13.63 -0.87 7.99
N SER A 60 -12.63 0.00 7.79
CA SER A 60 -12.47 0.75 6.54
C SER A 60 -12.22 -0.20 5.37
N CYS A 61 -12.50 0.25 4.14
CA CYS A 61 -12.14 -0.54 2.98
C CYS A 61 -10.63 -0.79 2.82
N VAL A 62 -9.78 0.13 3.32
CA VAL A 62 -8.32 -0.04 3.39
C VAL A 62 -7.95 -1.19 4.32
N ASP A 63 -8.50 -1.20 5.54
CA ASP A 63 -8.26 -2.27 6.52
C ASP A 63 -8.74 -3.62 5.99
N ASN A 64 -9.94 -3.66 5.41
CA ASN A 64 -10.49 -4.89 4.82
C ASN A 64 -9.62 -5.45 3.69
N PHE A 65 -8.95 -4.60 2.91
CA PHE A 65 -8.02 -5.06 1.89
C PHE A 65 -6.76 -5.63 2.55
N ASN A 66 -6.15 -4.89 3.47
CA ASN A 66 -4.91 -5.28 4.14
C ASN A 66 -5.03 -6.60 4.91
N GLU A 67 -6.18 -6.86 5.52
CA GLU A 67 -6.46 -8.11 6.26
C GLU A 67 -6.66 -9.32 5.33
N LYS A 68 -6.93 -9.10 4.05
CA LYS A 68 -7.12 -10.17 3.05
C LYS A 68 -5.87 -10.46 2.23
N ILE A 69 -4.79 -9.72 2.45
CA ILE A 69 -3.50 -10.02 1.83
C ILE A 69 -3.04 -11.37 2.36
N ASP A 70 -2.89 -12.34 1.47
CA ASP A 70 -2.31 -13.65 1.77
C ASP A 70 -0.78 -13.51 1.79
N ASP A 71 -0.17 -13.64 2.95
CA ASP A 71 1.28 -13.63 3.17
C ASP A 71 1.82 -14.95 3.73
N GLU A 72 1.05 -16.05 3.65
CA GLU A 72 1.44 -17.36 4.21
C GLU A 72 2.70 -17.95 3.56
N GLU A 73 2.99 -17.57 2.32
CA GLU A 73 4.16 -18.00 1.56
C GLU A 73 5.28 -16.95 1.52
N LEU A 74 5.18 -15.88 2.31
CA LEU A 74 6.21 -14.85 2.39
C LEU A 74 7.36 -15.32 3.30
N PRO A 75 8.65 -15.06 2.95
CA PRO A 75 9.76 -15.43 3.82
C PRO A 75 9.71 -14.66 5.14
N ASP A 76 10.05 -15.32 6.27
CA ASP A 76 9.96 -14.76 7.64
C ASP A 76 10.46 -13.32 7.76
N CYS A 77 11.63 -13.00 7.20
CA CYS A 77 12.19 -11.65 7.38
C CYS A 77 11.53 -10.58 6.52
N MET A 78 10.82 -10.95 5.45
CA MET A 78 9.97 -10.02 4.71
C MET A 78 8.60 -9.89 5.38
N GLU A 79 8.13 -10.95 6.03
CA GLU A 79 6.91 -10.93 6.85
C GLU A 79 7.05 -9.95 8.03
N GLU A 80 8.21 -9.92 8.70
CA GLU A 80 8.51 -8.93 9.75
C GLU A 80 8.38 -7.48 9.26
N VAL A 81 8.88 -7.21 8.05
CA VAL A 81 8.77 -5.89 7.41
C VAL A 81 7.32 -5.58 7.03
N LEU A 82 6.59 -6.54 6.47
CA LEU A 82 5.17 -6.36 6.14
C LEU A 82 4.33 -6.11 7.40
N ASN A 83 4.62 -6.82 8.49
CA ASN A 83 3.98 -6.62 9.77
C ASN A 83 4.31 -5.26 10.38
N SER A 84 5.52 -4.76 10.15
CA SER A 84 5.89 -3.39 10.51
C SER A 84 5.10 -2.36 9.68
N LEU A 85 4.97 -2.57 8.36
CA LEU A 85 4.15 -1.72 7.47
C LEU A 85 2.67 -1.69 7.90
N ARG A 86 2.10 -2.84 8.27
CA ARG A 86 0.70 -2.95 8.76
C ARG A 86 0.45 -2.13 10.04
N LYS A 87 1.47 -1.95 10.88
CA LYS A 87 1.38 -1.17 12.13
C LYS A 87 1.52 0.34 11.89
N LEU A 88 2.06 0.76 10.75
CA LEU A 88 2.16 2.18 10.41
C LEU A 88 0.79 2.71 9.97
N SER A 89 0.34 3.80 10.57
CA SER A 89 -0.90 4.46 10.16
C SER A 89 -0.72 5.12 8.79
N GLY A 90 -1.55 4.71 7.82
CA GLY A 90 -1.65 5.37 6.51
C GLY A 90 -0.53 5.07 5.50
N ASN A 91 0.28 4.03 5.71
CA ASN A 91 1.37 3.62 4.81
C ASN A 91 1.35 2.13 4.45
N SER A 92 0.20 1.47 4.61
CA SER A 92 0.00 0.10 4.19
C SER A 92 -0.02 -0.04 2.66
N VAL A 93 -0.05 -1.29 2.19
CA VAL A 93 -0.21 -1.61 0.76
C VAL A 93 -1.47 -0.94 0.18
N ALA A 94 -2.62 -1.08 0.84
CA ALA A 94 -3.85 -0.44 0.40
C ALA A 94 -3.77 1.08 0.42
N ASP A 95 -3.11 1.69 1.41
CA ASP A 95 -2.94 3.15 1.49
C ASP A 95 -2.14 3.69 0.31
N ILE A 96 -1.03 3.05 -0.04
CA ILE A 96 -0.19 3.48 -1.16
C ILE A 96 -0.93 3.35 -2.49
N ILE A 97 -1.62 2.23 -2.71
CA ILE A 97 -2.43 2.07 -3.93
C ILE A 97 -3.57 3.09 -3.94
N GLN A 98 -4.22 3.36 -2.81
CA GLN A 98 -5.26 4.37 -2.72
C GLN A 98 -4.74 5.78 -3.01
N LYS A 99 -3.57 6.15 -2.48
CA LYS A 99 -2.91 7.43 -2.79
C LYS A 99 -2.56 7.54 -4.28
N PHE A 100 -2.12 6.43 -4.88
CA PHE A 100 -1.79 6.36 -6.31
C PHE A 100 -3.02 6.39 -7.21
N ALA A 101 -4.07 5.65 -6.86
CA ALA A 101 -5.20 5.36 -7.74
C ALA A 101 -6.45 6.23 -7.51
N GLY A 102 -6.58 6.77 -6.31
CA GLY A 102 -7.80 7.40 -5.81
C GLY A 102 -8.88 6.41 -5.39
N GLU A 103 -8.58 5.10 -5.42
CA GLU A 103 -9.51 4.02 -5.09
C GLU A 103 -8.77 2.88 -4.37
N VAL A 104 -9.50 2.14 -3.52
CA VAL A 104 -8.96 0.94 -2.88
C VAL A 104 -8.95 -0.21 -3.89
N PRO A 105 -7.90 -1.05 -3.93
CA PRO A 105 -7.82 -2.12 -4.90
C PRO A 105 -8.94 -3.15 -4.70
N GLY A 106 -9.52 -3.61 -5.82
CA GLY A 106 -10.66 -4.54 -5.86
C GLY A 106 -10.29 -5.99 -6.18
N TYR A 107 -9.03 -6.39 -5.99
CA TYR A 107 -8.51 -7.73 -6.26
C TYR A 107 -7.96 -8.37 -4.98
N ASN A 108 -7.79 -9.69 -4.96
CA ASN A 108 -7.09 -10.35 -3.86
C ASN A 108 -5.59 -10.34 -4.15
N LEU A 109 -4.77 -10.03 -3.16
CA LEU A 109 -3.31 -9.97 -3.29
C LEU A 109 -2.68 -11.10 -2.49
N LYS A 110 -1.70 -11.77 -3.11
CA LYS A 110 -0.88 -12.78 -2.47
C LYS A 110 0.59 -12.41 -2.56
N PHE A 111 1.30 -12.50 -1.46
CA PHE A 111 2.74 -12.52 -1.41
C PHE A 111 3.22 -13.97 -1.34
N ALA A 112 4.19 -14.30 -2.20
CA ALA A 112 4.77 -15.63 -2.25
C ALA A 112 6.28 -15.54 -2.44
N GLN A 113 6.95 -16.68 -2.25
CA GLN A 113 8.37 -16.81 -2.49
C GLN A 113 8.65 -17.76 -3.65
N GLU A 114 9.62 -17.41 -4.49
CA GLU A 114 10.05 -18.28 -5.58
C GLU A 114 11.58 -18.27 -5.70
N LEU A 115 12.17 -19.46 -5.81
CA LEU A 115 13.57 -19.62 -6.18
C LEU A 115 13.70 -19.56 -7.70
N LYS A 116 14.20 -18.45 -8.24
CA LYS A 116 14.61 -18.39 -9.64
C LYS A 116 16.07 -18.77 -9.78
N ASN A 117 16.32 -19.91 -10.42
CA ASN A 117 17.66 -20.37 -10.79
C ASN A 117 17.96 -19.94 -12.23
N GLY A 118 18.96 -19.07 -12.43
CA GLY A 118 19.35 -18.55 -13.75
C GLY A 118 19.86 -17.10 -13.70
N ALA A 119 20.31 -16.54 -14.82
CA ALA A 119 20.83 -15.17 -14.89
C ALA A 119 19.80 -14.10 -14.43
N ASP A 120 18.51 -14.33 -14.74
CA ASP A 120 17.40 -13.47 -14.31
C ASP A 120 17.07 -13.62 -12.81
N GLY A 121 17.44 -14.75 -12.22
CA GLY A 121 17.27 -15.05 -10.79
C GLY A 121 18.34 -14.43 -9.90
N LEU A 122 19.35 -13.76 -10.48
CA LEU A 122 20.42 -13.05 -9.76
C LEU A 122 20.24 -11.52 -9.75
N THR A 123 19.26 -10.97 -10.47
CA THR A 123 19.08 -9.52 -10.63
C THR A 123 17.71 -9.00 -10.19
N ARG A 124 16.73 -9.88 -10.01
CA ARG A 124 15.35 -9.50 -9.65
C ARG A 124 15.04 -9.88 -8.21
N VAL A 125 14.68 -8.88 -7.39
CA VAL A 125 14.30 -9.06 -5.97
C VAL A 125 12.83 -9.48 -5.82
N ALA A 126 11.96 -8.99 -6.70
CA ALA A 126 10.54 -9.34 -6.72
C ALA A 126 9.92 -9.14 -8.11
N TRP A 127 8.73 -9.70 -8.34
CA TRP A 127 7.93 -9.48 -9.55
C TRP A 127 6.45 -9.83 -9.35
N VAL A 128 5.58 -9.17 -10.10
CA VAL A 128 4.17 -9.55 -10.26
C VAL A 128 4.02 -10.69 -11.28
N ASN A 129 3.23 -11.70 -10.95
CA ASN A 129 2.82 -12.74 -11.89
C ASN A 129 1.82 -12.21 -12.91
N ASN A 130 2.06 -12.55 -14.18
CA ASN A 130 1.23 -12.15 -15.31
C ASN A 130 -0.01 -13.04 -15.51
N VAL A 131 -0.41 -13.78 -14.49
CA VAL A 131 -1.60 -14.64 -14.47
C VAL A 131 -2.27 -14.49 -13.11
N ILE A 132 -3.55 -14.16 -13.12
CA ILE A 132 -4.40 -14.19 -11.92
C ILE A 132 -4.79 -15.64 -11.69
N LYS A 133 -4.34 -16.23 -10.58
CA LYS A 133 -4.62 -17.62 -10.22
C LYS A 133 -5.50 -17.64 -8.98
N ASP A 134 -6.59 -18.41 -9.02
CA ASP A 134 -7.54 -18.54 -7.90
C ASP A 134 -8.11 -17.20 -7.41
N GLY A 135 -8.17 -16.20 -8.29
CA GLY A 135 -8.61 -14.83 -7.97
C GLY A 135 -7.54 -13.96 -7.31
N TYR A 136 -6.32 -14.47 -7.13
CA TYR A 136 -5.19 -13.75 -6.55
C TYR A 136 -4.23 -13.22 -7.61
N VAL A 137 -3.75 -12.02 -7.35
CA VAL A 137 -2.60 -11.43 -8.02
C VAL A 137 -1.40 -11.68 -7.13
N THR A 138 -0.42 -12.42 -7.64
CA THR A 138 0.73 -12.85 -6.84
C THR A 138 1.92 -11.95 -7.09
N ILE A 139 2.50 -11.40 -6.02
CA ILE A 139 3.82 -10.78 -6.00
C ILE A 139 4.78 -11.81 -5.42
N ASN A 140 5.78 -12.21 -6.20
CA ASN A 140 6.79 -13.17 -5.77
C ASN A 140 8.05 -12.45 -5.36
N PHE A 141 8.65 -12.90 -4.27
CA PHE A 141 9.95 -12.47 -3.80
C PHE A 141 10.99 -13.55 -4.05
N ASN A 142 12.16 -13.10 -4.52
CA ASN A 142 13.29 -13.99 -4.75
C ASN A 142 13.89 -14.43 -3.41
N THR A 143 14.13 -15.73 -3.24
CA THR A 143 14.79 -16.29 -2.04
C THR A 143 16.27 -16.59 -2.26
N ASN A 144 16.83 -16.23 -3.42
CA ASN A 144 18.25 -16.39 -3.69
C ASN A 144 19.09 -15.52 -2.73
N ARG A 145 19.97 -16.18 -1.97
CA ARG A 145 20.83 -15.54 -0.97
C ARG A 145 21.74 -14.47 -1.56
N ASP A 146 22.24 -14.65 -2.77
CA ASP A 146 23.17 -13.69 -3.38
C ASP A 146 22.45 -12.41 -3.83
N VAL A 147 21.15 -12.51 -4.13
CA VAL A 147 20.26 -11.37 -4.40
C VAL A 147 19.88 -10.64 -3.12
N LEU A 148 19.60 -11.39 -2.05
CA LEU A 148 19.12 -10.84 -0.78
C LEU A 148 20.24 -10.45 0.20
N LYS A 149 21.51 -10.65 -0.14
CA LYS A 149 22.64 -10.65 0.81
C LYS A 149 22.79 -9.35 1.64
N ASN A 150 22.26 -8.22 1.17
CA ASN A 150 22.35 -6.93 1.86
C ASN A 150 21.05 -6.12 1.79
N VAL A 151 19.90 -6.79 1.66
CA VAL A 151 18.61 -6.09 1.60
C VAL A 151 18.26 -5.58 2.99
N THR A 152 17.97 -4.28 3.10
CA THR A 152 17.54 -3.64 4.35
C THR A 152 16.02 -3.71 4.48
N ASP A 153 15.49 -3.54 5.70
CA ASP A 153 14.05 -3.45 5.95
C ASP A 153 13.38 -2.36 5.09
N MET A 154 14.06 -1.22 4.91
CA MET A 154 13.58 -0.13 4.05
C MET A 154 13.53 -0.54 2.58
N ALA A 155 14.53 -1.28 2.09
CA ALA A 155 14.55 -1.79 0.72
C ALA A 155 13.45 -2.84 0.51
N THR A 156 13.21 -3.71 1.50
CA THR A 156 12.10 -4.67 1.50
C THR A 156 10.76 -3.94 1.49
N ALA A 157 10.55 -2.96 2.37
CA ALA A 157 9.33 -2.17 2.43
C ALA A 157 9.07 -1.45 1.10
N THR A 158 10.10 -0.81 0.55
CA THR A 158 10.03 -0.16 -0.77
C THR A 158 9.64 -1.15 -1.85
N THR A 159 10.22 -2.36 -1.83
CA THR A 159 9.90 -3.42 -2.81
C THR A 159 8.46 -3.89 -2.69
N ILE A 160 7.97 -4.15 -1.47
CA ILE A 160 6.57 -4.51 -1.21
C ILE A 160 5.63 -3.45 -1.80
N LEU A 161 5.87 -2.18 -1.49
CA LEU A 161 5.03 -1.07 -1.96
C LEU A 161 5.15 -0.86 -3.48
N HIS A 162 6.35 -1.01 -4.04
CA HIS A 162 6.62 -0.89 -5.47
C HIS A 162 5.86 -1.96 -6.28
N GLU A 163 6.04 -3.23 -5.92
CA GLU A 163 5.35 -4.33 -6.59
C GLU A 163 3.83 -4.28 -6.37
N SER A 164 3.36 -3.70 -5.27
CA SER A 164 1.94 -3.45 -5.04
C SER A 164 1.33 -2.49 -6.07
N VAL A 165 2.07 -1.45 -6.49
CA VAL A 165 1.64 -0.55 -7.58
C VAL A 165 1.71 -1.27 -8.93
N HIS A 166 2.71 -2.12 -9.17
CA HIS A 166 2.74 -2.99 -10.36
C HIS A 166 1.52 -3.89 -10.43
N ALA A 167 1.14 -4.52 -9.32
CA ALA A 167 -0.02 -5.40 -9.23
C ALA A 167 -1.32 -4.64 -9.52
N PHE A 168 -1.44 -3.41 -9.01
CA PHE A 168 -2.58 -2.54 -9.34
C PHE A 168 -2.65 -2.24 -10.83
N LEU A 169 -1.56 -1.80 -11.46
CA LEU A 169 -1.57 -1.47 -12.88
C LEU A 169 -1.86 -2.70 -13.75
N TYR A 170 -1.29 -3.84 -13.40
CA TYR A 170 -1.55 -5.11 -14.08
C TYR A 170 -3.04 -5.48 -14.01
N THR A 171 -3.65 -5.41 -12.83
CA THR A 171 -5.09 -5.71 -12.66
C THR A 171 -6.01 -4.69 -13.32
N TYR A 172 -5.63 -3.41 -13.29
CA TYR A 172 -6.37 -2.32 -13.93
C TYR A 172 -6.50 -2.53 -15.45
N TYR A 173 -5.51 -3.18 -16.06
CA TYR A 173 -5.45 -3.45 -17.49
C TYR A 173 -5.65 -4.92 -17.89
N LYS A 174 -6.08 -5.78 -16.97
CA LYS A 174 -6.22 -7.22 -17.21
C LYS A 174 -7.10 -7.57 -18.43
N ASP A 175 -8.09 -6.73 -18.73
CA ASP A 175 -9.05 -6.92 -19.82
C ASP A 175 -8.60 -6.29 -21.15
N ASP A 176 -7.40 -5.68 -21.20
CA ASP A 176 -6.85 -5.06 -22.41
C ASP A 176 -5.72 -5.90 -23.02
N PRO A 177 -5.97 -6.61 -24.14
CA PRO A 177 -4.97 -7.46 -24.79
C PRO A 177 -3.70 -6.71 -25.22
N LYS A 178 -3.79 -5.40 -25.50
CA LYS A 178 -2.63 -4.59 -25.89
C LYS A 178 -1.78 -4.19 -24.67
N SER A 179 -2.39 -4.15 -23.49
CA SER A 179 -1.66 -3.93 -22.23
C SER A 179 -1.04 -5.20 -21.68
N ALA A 180 -1.53 -6.38 -22.06
CA ALA A 180 -1.05 -7.67 -21.52
C ALA A 180 0.45 -7.93 -21.78
N THR A 181 1.04 -7.31 -22.82
CA THR A 181 2.47 -7.41 -23.15
C THR A 181 3.25 -6.13 -22.86
N ALA A 182 2.61 -5.11 -22.29
CA ALA A 182 3.25 -3.83 -22.04
C ALA A 182 4.16 -3.89 -20.80
N THR A 183 5.27 -3.17 -20.86
CA THR A 183 6.17 -2.96 -19.73
C THR A 183 5.53 -2.03 -18.69
N TYR A 184 6.01 -2.06 -17.45
CA TYR A 184 5.52 -1.17 -16.41
C TYR A 184 5.54 0.32 -16.80
N PRO A 185 6.63 0.89 -17.36
CA PRO A 185 6.63 2.28 -17.79
C PRO A 185 5.54 2.60 -18.82
N GLU A 186 5.24 1.65 -19.72
CA GLU A 186 4.17 1.80 -20.71
C GLU A 186 2.78 1.77 -20.06
N LEU A 187 2.55 0.83 -19.12
CA LEU A 187 1.30 0.74 -18.35
C LEU A 187 1.08 1.99 -17.50
N PHE A 188 2.12 2.47 -16.84
CA PHE A 188 2.09 3.70 -16.04
C PHE A 188 1.78 4.92 -16.90
N LYS A 189 2.49 5.09 -18.02
CA LYS A 189 2.24 6.19 -18.98
C LYS A 189 0.80 6.15 -19.49
N LYS A 190 0.31 4.97 -19.86
CA LYS A 190 -1.08 4.76 -20.29
C LYS A 190 -2.08 5.12 -19.19
N TYR A 191 -1.80 4.73 -17.95
CA TYR A 191 -2.62 5.04 -16.78
C TYR A 191 -2.74 6.54 -16.52
N ILE A 192 -1.62 7.26 -16.51
CA ILE A 192 -1.60 8.72 -16.33
C ILE A 192 -2.40 9.43 -17.44
N PHE A 193 -2.22 9.05 -18.70
CA PHE A 193 -2.99 9.64 -19.80
C PHE A 193 -4.48 9.39 -19.68
N LYS A 194 -4.87 8.16 -19.36
CA LYS A 194 -6.27 7.79 -19.18
C LYS A 194 -6.91 8.57 -18.03
N LYS A 195 -6.22 8.72 -16.89
CA LYS A 195 -6.70 9.52 -15.74
C LYS A 195 -6.76 11.02 -16.04
N ALA A 196 -5.87 11.53 -16.88
CA ALA A 196 -5.90 12.91 -17.34
C ALA A 196 -6.97 13.19 -18.42
N GLY A 197 -7.67 12.15 -18.90
CA GLY A 197 -8.63 12.29 -20.01
C GLY A 197 -7.96 12.57 -21.37
N ILE A 198 -6.65 12.32 -21.49
CA ILE A 198 -5.87 12.57 -22.71
C ILE A 198 -5.79 11.27 -23.51
N ASN A 199 -6.20 11.29 -24.78
CA ASN A 199 -6.01 10.12 -25.66
C ASN A 199 -4.54 10.01 -26.08
N SER A 200 -3.91 8.85 -25.83
CA SER A 200 -2.49 8.62 -26.15
C SER A 200 -2.19 8.59 -27.66
N ASN A 201 -3.24 8.62 -28.51
CA ASN A 201 -3.13 8.58 -29.96
C ASN A 201 -2.92 9.98 -30.60
N THR A 202 -2.89 11.07 -29.83
CA THR A 202 -2.66 12.44 -30.36
C THR A 202 -1.29 13.02 -30.00
N THR A 203 -0.43 12.26 -29.31
CA THR A 203 0.91 12.73 -28.88
C THR A 203 2.08 12.03 -29.58
N GLN A 204 1.83 11.37 -30.71
CA GLN A 204 2.86 11.13 -31.72
C GLN A 204 2.58 12.07 -32.91
N HIS A 205 3.57 12.91 -33.22
CA HIS A 205 3.61 13.97 -34.25
C HIS A 205 3.10 15.36 -33.84
N ASN A 206 4.03 16.15 -33.29
CA ASN A 206 4.60 17.32 -33.99
C ASN A 206 6.02 17.58 -33.49
#